data_AF-A0A920GRW3-F1
#
_entry.id   AF-A0A920GRW3-F1
#
_cell.length_a   1.000
_cell.length_b   1.000
_cell.length_c   1.000
_cell.angle_alpha   90.00
_cell.angle_beta   90.00
_cell.angle_gamma   90.00
#
_symmetry.space_group_name_H-M   'P 1'
#
loop_
_entity.id
_entity.type
_entity.pdbx_description
1 polymer ?
#
loop_
_entity_poly.entity_id
_entity_poly.type
_entity_poly.pdbx_seq_one_letter_code
_entity_poly.pdbx_strand_id
1 'polypeptide(L)' 'MIKRYGIIGCGMMGQEHLRNINLINDAIAYAIYEPNINMQKMAKTCPRRQVL' A
#
# COMPACT_ATOMS: atom_id res chain seq x y z
N MET A 1 13.53 -9.76 9.98
CA MET A 1 12.61 -10.45 9.05
C MET A 1 11.63 -9.43 8.52
N ILE A 2 11.46 -9.30 7.21
CA ILE A 2 10.58 -8.27 6.62
C ILE A 2 9.12 -8.77 6.66
N LYS A 3 8.22 -7.99 7.25
CA LYS A 3 6.78 -8.24 7.27
C LYS A 3 6.15 -7.80 5.94
N ARG A 4 5.36 -8.70 5.34
CA ARG A 4 4.69 -8.49 4.04
C ARG A 4 3.19 -8.34 4.27
N TYR A 5 2.65 -7.18 3.92
CA TYR A 5 1.23 -6.88 4.05
C TYR A 5 0.53 -6.99 2.70
N GLY A 6 -0.62 -7.66 2.68
CA GLY A 6 -1.61 -7.53 1.60
C GLY A 6 -2.63 -6.47 1.99
N ILE A 7 -2.96 -5.56 1.07
CA ILE A 7 -3.97 -4.52 1.29
C ILE A 7 -5.13 -4.74 0.33
N ILE A 8 -6.34 -4.83 0.86
CA ILE A 8 -7.58 -4.92 0.09
C ILE A 8 -8.36 -3.64 0.39
N GLY A 9 -8.56 -2.82 -0.64
CA GLY A 9 -9.10 -1.47 -0.53
C GLY A 9 -8.02 -0.42 -0.26
N CYS A 10 -7.82 0.49 -1.20
CA CYS A 10 -6.90 1.62 -1.10
C CYS A 10 -7.58 2.98 -1.35
N GLY A 11 -8.80 3.13 -0.82
CA GLY A 11 -9.44 4.44 -0.63
C GLY A 11 -8.69 5.34 0.34
N MET A 12 -9.36 6.38 0.86
CA MET A 12 -8.73 7.44 1.65
C MET A 12 -7.86 6.92 2.81
N MET A 13 -8.42 6.03 3.66
CA MET A 13 -7.68 5.42 4.78
C MET A 13 -6.63 4.39 4.32
N GLY A 14 -6.86 3.71 3.19
CA GLY A 14 -5.90 2.75 2.64
C GLY A 14 -4.59 3.42 2.19
N GLN A 15 -4.66 4.67 1.72
CA GLN A 15 -3.47 5.49 1.47
C GLN A 15 -2.70 5.81 2.76
N GLU A 16 -3.41 6.07 3.87
CA GLU A 16 -2.78 6.27 5.17
C GLU A 16 -2.12 5.00 5.70
N HIS A 17 -2.76 3.84 5.55
CA HIS A 17 -2.15 2.55 5.88
C HIS A 17 -0.86 2.29 5.08
N LEU A 18 -0.87 2.58 3.79
CA LEU A 18 0.33 2.50 2.94
C LEU A 18 1.46 3.40 3.45
N ARG A 19 1.12 4.64 3.82
CA ARG A 19 2.09 5.58 4.40
C ARG A 19 2.65 5.08 5.73
N ASN A 20 1.79 4.53 6.59
CA ASN A 20 2.19 4.03 7.91
C ASN A 20 3.08 2.79 7.80
N ILE A 21 2.77 1.85 6.90
CA ILE A 21 3.63 0.70 6.62
C ILE A 21 5.02 1.15 6.17
N ASN A 22 5.10 2.20 5.34
CA ASN A 22 6.36 2.76 4.85
C ASN A 22 7.21 3.49 5.90
N LEU A 23 6.68 3.73 7.10
CA LEU A 23 7.43 4.26 8.24
C LEU A 23 8.11 3.15 9.06
N ILE A 24 7.72 1.88 8.87
CA ILE A 24 8.25 0.74 9.60
C ILE A 24 9.39 0.11 8.78
N ASN A 25 10.62 0.14 9.31
CA ASN A 25 11.83 -0.33 8.59
C ASN A 25 11.71 -1.76 8.04
N ASP A 26 11.06 -2.66 8.78
CA ASP A 26 10.91 -4.07 8.42
C ASP A 26 9.47 -4.41 7.98
N ALA A 27 8.79 -3.50 7.28
CA ALA A 27 7.46 -3.75 6.71
C ALA A 27 7.35 -3.27 5.27
N ILE A 28 6.60 -4.00 4.45
CA ILE A 28 6.29 -3.64 3.06
C ILE A 28 4.84 -3.97 2.72
N ALA A 29 4.24 -3.18 1.84
CA ALA A 29 2.99 -3.53 1.17
C ALA A 29 3.32 -4.41 -0.05
N TYR A 30 3.14 -5.72 0.08
CA TYR A 30 3.56 -6.69 -0.93
C TYR A 30 2.53 -6.90 -2.04
N ALA A 31 1.24 -6.75 -1.75
CA ALA A 31 0.17 -6.87 -2.74
C ALA A 31 -0.97 -5.91 -2.41
N ILE A 32 -1.61 -5.36 -3.43
CA ILE A 32 -2.73 -4.43 -3.28
C ILE A 32 -3.82 -4.77 -4.27
N TYR A 33 -5.06 -4.82 -3.78
CA TYR A 33 -6.24 -4.93 -4.62
C TYR A 33 -7.21 -3.79 -4.34
N GLU A 34 -7.66 -3.11 -5.39
CA GLU A 34 -8.66 -2.05 -5.31
C GLU A 34 -9.50 -2.03 -6.60
N PRO A 35 -10.83 -2.22 -6.53
CA PRO A 35 -11.67 -2.19 -7.71
C PRO A 35 -11.82 -0.79 -8.34
N ASN A 36 -11.68 0.29 -7.58
CA ASN A 36 -11.80 1.66 -8.09
C ASN A 36 -10.50 2.12 -8.77
N ILE A 37 -10.58 2.42 -10.07
CA ILE A 37 -9.41 2.79 -10.87
C ILE A 37 -8.72 4.08 -10.42
N ASN A 38 -9.46 5.05 -9.87
CA ASN A 38 -8.88 6.30 -9.37
C ASN A 38 -8.09 6.03 -8.07
N MET A 39 -8.64 5.20 -7.19
CA MET A 39 -7.98 4.80 -5.94
C MET A 39 -6.75 3.93 -6.19
N GLN A 40 -6.80 3.02 -7.18
CA GLN A 40 -5.62 2.28 -7.64
C GLN A 40 -4.49 3.24 -8.08
N LYS A 41 -4.81 4.25 -8.90
CA LYS A 41 -3.80 5.23 -9.34
C LYS A 41 -3.16 5.94 -8.16
N MET A 42 -3.95 6.32 -7.15
CA MET A 42 -3.43 6.93 -5.93
C MET A 42 -2.47 6.00 -5.18
N ALA A 43 -2.82 4.71 -5.03
CA ALA A 43 -1.95 3.74 -4.35
C ALA A 43 -0.60 3.54 -5.05
N LYS A 44 -0.58 3.63 -6.39
CA LYS A 44 0.66 3.56 -7.18
C LYS A 44 1.60 4.74 -6.97
N THR A 45 1.10 5.90 -6.52
CA THR A 45 1.95 7.07 -6.24
C THR A 45 2.73 6.93 -4.93
N CYS A 46 2.46 5.89 -4.12
CA CYS A 46 3.17 5.66 -2.87
C CYS A 46 4.62 5.20 -3.14
N PRO A 47 5.65 5.98 -2.75
CA PRO A 47 7.00 5.88 -3.32
C PRO A 47 7.89 4.75 -2.76
N ARG A 48 7.39 3.87 -1.89
CA ARG A 48 8.22 2.83 -1.24
C ARG A 48 7.62 1.43 -1.38
N ARG A 49 8.51 0.51 -1.81
CA ARG A 49 8.40 -0.97 -1.78
C ARG A 49 6.95 -1.48 -1.86
N GLN A 50 6.33 -1.20 -2.99
CA GLN A 50 5.11 -1.84 -3.43
C GLN A 50 5.49 -2.77 -4.57
N VAL A 51 5.16 -4.05 -4.45
CA VAL A 51 5.21 -4.97 -5.60
C VAL A 51 3.79 -4.93 -6.17
N LEU A 52 3.63 -4.30 -7.33
CA LEU A 52 2.38 -4.21 -8.08
C LEU A 52 2.26 -5.39 -9.02
#